data_AF-A0A292YRU8-F1
#
_entry.id   AF-A0A292YRU8-F1
#
_cell.length_a   1.000
_cell.length_b   1.000
_cell.length_c   1.000
_cell.angle_alpha   90.00
_cell.angle_beta   90.00
_cell.angle_gamma   90.00
#
_symmetry.space_group_name_H-M   'P 1'
#
loop_
_entity.id
_entity.type
_entity.pdbx_description
1 polymer ?
#
loop_
_entity_poly.entity_id
_entity_poly.type
_entity_poly.pdbx_seq_one_letter_code
_entity_poly.pdbx_strand_id
1 'polypeptide(L)'
;MNFDEIRSPAVSQRLLGTSEITLIHHTDCGMPTFTDDDFERSIQEETGLKPAWSAEALGVLDEDVRQSVARITASPFVRRKDPVRSFVFDVATGKLDEVA
;
A
#
# COMPACT_ATOMS: atom_id res chain seq x y z
N MET A 1 1.04 2.69 11.91
CA MET A 1 2.13 2.68 10.90
C MET A 1 2.28 1.27 10.38
N ASN A 2 1.78 1.01 9.17
CA ASN A 2 2.01 -0.23 8.46
C ASN A 2 3.40 -0.19 7.82
N PHE A 3 4.12 -1.31 7.81
CA PHE A 3 5.48 -1.40 7.27
C PHE A 3 5.63 -2.51 6.23
N ASP A 4 4.56 -3.25 5.90
CA ASP A 4 4.66 -4.43 5.07
C ASP A 4 5.13 -4.13 3.64
N GLU A 5 4.76 -2.95 3.12
CA GLU A 5 5.20 -2.39 1.83
C GLU A 5 6.71 -2.11 1.76
N ILE A 6 7.40 -1.99 2.91
CA ILE A 6 8.86 -1.78 2.98
C ILE A 6 9.57 -3.06 3.41
N ARG A 7 9.04 -3.76 4.41
CA ARG A 7 9.62 -4.98 4.97
C ARG A 7 9.78 -6.04 3.90
N SER A 8 8.72 -6.29 3.11
CA SER A 8 8.71 -7.38 2.13
C SER A 8 9.69 -7.12 0.98
N PRO A 9 9.73 -5.93 0.34
CA PRO A 9 10.76 -5.63 -0.65
C PRO A 9 12.18 -5.63 -0.07
N ALA A 10 12.39 -5.14 1.16
CA ALA A 10 13.70 -5.16 1.79
C ALA A 10 14.24 -6.59 1.97
N VAL A 11 13.40 -7.52 2.42
CA VAL A 11 13.75 -8.96 2.52
C VAL A 11 14.01 -9.53 1.13
N SER A 12 13.10 -9.30 0.19
CA SER A 12 13.17 -9.81 -1.18
C SER A 12 14.48 -9.42 -1.87
N GLN A 13 14.86 -8.14 -1.83
CA GLN A 13 16.08 -7.67 -2.50
C GLN A 13 17.36 -8.15 -1.82
N ARG A 14 17.36 -8.21 -0.48
CA ARG A 14 18.58 -8.51 0.29
C ARG A 14 18.89 -9.99 0.39
N LEU A 15 17.85 -10.82 0.48
CA LEU A 15 18.01 -12.26 0.68
C LEU A 15 17.74 -13.06 -0.59
N LEU A 16 16.89 -12.55 -1.50
CA LEU A 16 16.44 -13.28 -2.69
C LEU A 16 16.90 -12.64 -4.01
N GLY A 17 17.61 -11.51 -3.94
CA GLY A 17 18.27 -10.91 -5.10
C GLY A 17 17.35 -10.20 -6.10
N THR A 18 16.10 -9.91 -5.73
CA THR A 18 15.19 -9.16 -6.61
C THR A 18 15.69 -7.74 -6.86
N SER A 19 15.34 -7.19 -8.02
CA SER A 19 15.80 -5.87 -8.45
C SER A 19 14.70 -4.92 -8.88
N GLU A 20 13.51 -5.42 -9.15
CA GLU A 20 12.39 -4.67 -9.68
C GLU A 20 11.21 -4.73 -8.70
N ILE A 21 10.43 -3.66 -8.67
CA ILE A 21 9.21 -3.60 -7.85
C ILE A 21 8.05 -3.22 -8.75
N THR A 22 6.98 -4.00 -8.69
CA THR A 22 5.70 -3.68 -9.32
C THR A 22 4.68 -3.50 -8.20
N LEU A 23 4.11 -2.29 -8.12
CA LEU A 23 3.06 -1.92 -7.18
C LEU A 23 1.73 -1.93 -7.90
N ILE A 24 0.73 -2.63 -7.35
CA ILE A 24 -0.59 -2.78 -7.97
C ILE A 24 -1.64 -2.45 -6.93
N HIS A 25 -2.40 -1.38 -7.16
CA HIS A 25 -3.68 -1.15 -6.51
C HIS A 25 -4.80 -1.68 -7.42
N HIS A 26 -6.05 -1.65 -6.96
CA HIS A 26 -7.18 -2.08 -7.78
C HIS A 26 -8.41 -1.20 -7.57
N THR A 27 -9.29 -1.16 -8.58
CA THR A 27 -10.62 -0.56 -8.45
C THR A 27 -11.50 -1.38 -7.51
N ASP A 28 -12.56 -0.77 -6.97
CA ASP A 28 -13.45 -1.41 -5.98
C ASP A 28 -12.68 -1.98 -4.76
N CYS A 29 -11.62 -1.27 -4.36
CA CYS A 29 -10.94 -1.56 -3.11
C CYS A 29 -11.87 -1.26 -1.94
N GLY A 30 -11.86 -2.08 -0.89
CA GLY A 30 -12.65 -1.82 0.32
C GLY A 30 -12.09 -0.69 1.18
N MET A 31 -10.84 -0.26 0.94
CA MET A 31 -10.16 0.74 1.77
C MET A 31 -10.77 2.15 1.72
N PRO A 32 -11.34 2.63 0.60
CA PRO A 32 -12.06 3.92 0.55
C PRO A 32 -13.47 3.90 1.13
N THR A 33 -13.99 2.75 1.56
CA THR A 33 -15.37 2.65 2.06
C THR A 33 -15.51 3.00 3.54
N PHE A 34 -14.41 3.36 4.21
CA PHE A 34 -14.38 3.72 5.62
C PHE A 34 -13.29 4.76 5.92
N THR A 35 -13.27 5.30 7.13
CA THR A 35 -12.19 6.18 7.62
C THR A 35 -11.42 5.48 8.75
N ASP A 36 -10.14 5.82 8.91
CA ASP A 36 -9.33 5.29 10.01
C ASP A 36 -10.00 5.55 11.37
N ASP A 37 -10.55 6.75 11.59
CA ASP A 37 -11.21 7.11 12.85
C ASP A 37 -12.46 6.24 13.13
N ASP A 38 -13.29 6.00 12.12
CA ASP A 38 -14.49 5.17 12.28
C ASP A 38 -14.13 3.71 12.53
N PHE A 39 -13.12 3.20 11.84
CA PHE A 39 -12.65 1.83 12.01
C PHE A 39 -11.99 1.62 13.38
N GLU A 40 -11.10 2.51 13.79
CA GLU A 40 -10.45 2.47 15.10
C GLU A 40 -11.46 2.57 16.24
N ARG A 41 -12.48 3.44 16.10
CA ARG A 41 -13.56 3.55 17.07
C ARG A 41 -14.36 2.26 17.18
N SER A 42 -14.67 1.62 16.05
CA SER A 42 -15.41 0.35 16.06
C SER A 42 -14.67 -0.77 16.82
N ILE A 43 -13.34 -0.87 16.64
CA ILE A 43 -12.50 -1.83 17.39
C ILE A 43 -12.47 -1.48 18.87
N GLN A 44 -12.39 -0.20 19.21
CA GLN A 44 -12.37 0.24 20.60
C GLN A 44 -13.69 -0.03 21.32
N GLU A 45 -14.82 0.17 20.65
CA GLU A 45 -16.15 -0.13 21.18
C GLU A 45 -16.34 -1.63 21.44
N GLU A 46 -15.79 -2.49 20.57
CA GLU A 46 -15.89 -3.94 20.71
C GLU A 46 -14.92 -4.51 21.76
N THR A 47 -13.67 -4.07 21.74
CA THR A 47 -12.57 -4.70 22.51
C THR A 47 -12.20 -3.93 23.77
N GLY A 48 -12.64 -2.67 23.89
CA GLY A 48 -12.19 -1.72 24.91
C GLY A 48 -10.80 -1.12 24.65
N LEU A 49 -10.13 -1.51 23.56
CA LEU A 49 -8.76 -1.07 23.24
C LEU A 49 -8.71 -0.40 21.87
N LYS A 50 -8.05 0.76 21.80
CA LYS A 50 -7.73 1.41 20.52
C LYS A 50 -6.49 0.76 19.90
N PRO A 51 -6.51 0.37 18.61
CA PRO A 51 -5.33 -0.21 17.96
C PRO A 51 -4.18 0.81 17.87
N ALA A 52 -2.94 0.32 17.94
CA ALA A 52 -1.72 1.14 17.82
C ALA A 52 -1.22 1.28 16.36
N TRP A 53 -1.93 0.65 15.43
CA TRP A 53 -1.71 0.71 14.00
C TRP A 53 -2.94 1.35 13.36
N SER A 54 -2.77 1.99 12.20
CA SER A 54 -3.89 2.57 11.45
C SER A 54 -4.18 1.67 10.26
N ALA A 55 -5.44 1.67 9.82
CA ALA A 55 -5.86 0.87 8.68
C ALA A 55 -5.35 1.46 7.37
N GLU A 56 -4.98 2.74 7.34
CA GLU A 56 -4.56 3.47 6.14
C GLU A 56 -5.67 3.44 5.09
N ALA A 57 -6.88 3.82 5.50
CA ALA A 57 -8.00 4.04 4.61
C ALA A 57 -7.58 4.95 3.44
N LEU A 58 -7.88 4.48 2.24
CA LEU A 58 -7.42 5.07 0.99
C LEU A 58 -8.45 6.08 0.47
N GLY A 59 -8.00 7.15 -0.17
CA GLY A 59 -8.86 8.19 -0.71
C GLY A 59 -9.02 8.04 -2.21
N VAL A 60 -8.27 8.87 -2.95
CA VAL A 60 -8.24 8.86 -4.41
C VAL A 60 -7.18 7.87 -4.87
N LEU A 61 -7.63 6.81 -5.54
CA LEU A 61 -6.80 5.66 -5.93
C LEU A 61 -5.45 6.03 -6.58
N ASP A 62 -5.45 6.95 -7.55
CA ASP A 62 -4.24 7.40 -8.24
C ASP A 62 -3.27 8.16 -7.32
N GLU A 63 -3.80 8.93 -6.36
CA GLU A 63 -2.99 9.65 -5.37
C GLU A 63 -2.37 8.66 -4.39
N ASP A 64 -3.15 7.66 -3.96
CA ASP A 64 -2.67 6.61 -3.07
C ASP A 64 -1.57 5.76 -3.71
N VAL A 65 -1.72 5.40 -4.98
CA VAL A 65 -0.67 4.72 -5.76
C VAL A 65 0.61 5.53 -5.77
N ARG A 66 0.54 6.84 -6.08
CA ARG A 66 1.71 7.73 -6.08
C ARG A 66 2.32 7.87 -4.69
N GLN A 67 1.49 7.93 -3.65
CA GLN A 67 1.97 7.99 -2.27
C GLN A 67 2.75 6.73 -1.91
N SER A 68 2.24 5.54 -2.25
CA SER A 68 2.92 4.26 -2.01
C SER A 68 4.25 4.18 -2.75
N VAL A 69 4.30 4.61 -4.02
CA VAL A 69 5.55 4.70 -4.80
C VAL A 69 6.54 5.65 -4.13
N ALA A 70 6.09 6.81 -3.65
CA ALA A 70 6.93 7.78 -2.95
C ALA A 70 7.50 7.19 -1.66
N ARG A 71 6.72 6.42 -0.88
CA ARG A 71 7.18 5.75 0.34
C ARG A 71 8.27 4.71 0.05
N ILE A 72 8.05 3.85 -0.95
CA ILE A 72 9.04 2.84 -1.40
C ILE A 72 10.33 3.54 -1.85
N THR A 73 10.20 4.60 -2.64
CA THR A 73 11.33 5.33 -3.22
C THR A 73 12.10 6.13 -2.17
N ALA A 74 11.41 6.72 -1.19
CA ALA A 74 12.04 7.46 -0.09
C ALA A 74 12.71 6.53 0.94
N SER A 75 12.24 5.29 1.06
CA SER A 75 12.75 4.35 2.06
C SER A 75 14.25 4.02 1.84
N PRO A 76 15.10 4.16 2.88
CA PRO A 76 16.50 3.72 2.81
C PRO A 76 16.64 2.20 2.94
N PHE A 77 15.56 1.49 3.29
CA PHE A 77 15.56 0.05 3.50
C PHE A 77 15.40 -0.74 2.20
N VAL A 78 14.77 -0.13 1.20
CA VAL A 78 14.65 -0.64 -0.17
C VAL A 78 15.89 -0.22 -0.96
N ARG A 79 16.71 -1.18 -1.38
CA ARG A 79 18.02 -0.93 -2.00
C ARG A 79 17.93 -0.58 -3.47
N ARG A 80 17.15 -1.34 -4.23
CA ARG A 80 16.96 -1.14 -5.67
C ARG A 80 15.58 -0.53 -5.91
N LYS A 81 15.54 0.58 -6.62
CA LYS A 81 14.32 1.39 -6.83
C LYS A 81 14.03 1.60 -8.31
N ASP A 82 14.80 0.99 -9.20
CA ASP A 82 14.73 1.26 -10.62
C ASP A 82 14.69 -0.06 -11.42
N PRO A 83 13.56 -0.38 -12.09
CA PRO A 83 12.29 0.36 -12.05
C PRO A 83 11.38 -0.01 -10.85
N VAL A 84 10.79 0.99 -10.22
CA VAL A 84 9.51 0.86 -9.48
C VAL A 84 8.40 1.27 -10.44
N ARG A 85 7.52 0.33 -10.79
CA ARG A 85 6.36 0.59 -11.66
C ARG A 85 5.07 0.45 -10.88
N SER A 86 4.10 1.29 -11.18
CA SER A 86 2.81 1.34 -10.49
C SER A 86 1.65 1.11 -11.47
N PHE A 87 0.65 0.35 -11.03
CA PHE A 87 -0.53 0.04 -11.82
C PHE A 87 -1.80 0.10 -10.99
N VAL A 88 -2.91 0.35 -11.68
CA VAL A 88 -4.26 0.08 -11.20
C VAL A 88 -4.81 -1.11 -11.97
N PHE A 89 -5.23 -2.14 -11.24
CA PHE A 89 -5.96 -3.28 -11.75
C PHE A 89 -7.45 -2.98 -11.74
N ASP A 90 -8.09 -2.95 -12.91
CA ASP A 90 -9.54 -2.85 -13.03
C ASP A 90 -10.17 -4.22 -12.80
N VAL A 91 -10.83 -4.40 -11.65
CA VAL A 91 -11.44 -5.69 -11.27
C VAL A 91 -12.62 -6.09 -12.17
N ALA A 92 -13.26 -5.14 -12.85
CA ALA A 92 -14.38 -5.41 -13.73
C ALA A 92 -13.92 -5.86 -15.13
N THR A 93 -12.78 -5.35 -15.60
CA THR A 93 -12.28 -5.63 -16.96
C THR A 93 -11.05 -6.52 -17.02
N GLY A 94 -10.34 -6.69 -15.90
CA GLY A 94 -9.09 -7.45 -15.80
C GLY A 94 -7.86 -6.75 -16.39
N LYS A 95 -7.96 -5.45 -16.68
CA LYS A 95 -6.86 -4.65 -17.25
C LYS A 95 -5.94 -4.11 -16.17
N LEU A 96 -4.67 -3.91 -16.53
CA LEU A 96 -3.68 -3.19 -15.73
C LEU A 96 -3.34 -1.88 -16.44
N ASP A 97 -3.71 -0.77 -15.81
CA ASP A 97 -3.40 0.57 -16.29
C ASP A 97 -2.21 1.13 -15.52
N GLU A 98 -1.15 1.51 -16.22
CA GLU A 98 0.08 2.03 -15.59
C GLU A 98 -0.15 3.46 -15.11
N VAL A 99 0.23 3.73 -13.86
CA VAL A 99 0.12 5.04 -13.21
C VAL A 99 1.49 5.68 -13.14
N ALA A 100 1.62 6.87 -13.75
CA ALA A 100 2.81 7.73 -13.71
C ALA A 100 2.79 8.70 -12.54
#